data_AF-A0A7S0VML2-F1
#
_entry.id   AF-A0A7S0VML2-F1
#
_cell.length_a   1.000
_cell.length_b   1.000
_cell.length_c   1.000
_cell.angle_alpha   90.00
_cell.angle_beta   90.00
_cell.angle_gamma   90.00
#
_symmetry.space_group_name_H-M   'P 1'
#
loop_
_entity.id
_entity.type
_entity.pdbx_description
1 polymer ?
#
loop_
_entity_poly.entity_id
_entity_poly.type
_entity_poly.pdbx_seq_one_letter_code
_entity_poly.pdbx_strand_id
1 'polypeptide(L)'
;PFIHQIFPILIKCIIGEKFSGNKEDDQFVKYLSTKIIGLIFFRFGSSYSGLKSKITFLFFRQLLESLKNIKNLVGPLMGLASFGIRTIELYLIPFLSIILNEIEKEILKKENFNKELETLLDFIINIITSYLIQRKVQIFSNYSLDISSKFKTEEIYNLLP
;
A
#
# COMPACT_ATOMS: atom_id res chain seq x y z
N PRO A 1 -6.11 -23.15 8.99
CA PRO A 1 -5.01 -24.09 9.31
C PRO A 1 -3.68 -23.78 8.57
N PHE A 2 -3.64 -23.77 7.24
CA PHE A 2 -2.38 -23.64 6.46
C PHE A 2 -1.89 -22.20 6.19
N ILE A 3 -2.69 -21.19 6.55
CA ILE A 3 -2.36 -19.78 6.29
C ILE A 3 -1.00 -19.39 6.90
N HIS A 4 -0.69 -19.87 8.10
CA HIS A 4 0.59 -19.60 8.76
C HIS A 4 1.81 -20.17 8.02
N GLN A 5 1.63 -21.20 7.19
CA GLN A 5 2.71 -21.80 6.39
C GLN A 5 2.90 -21.05 5.06
N ILE A 6 1.83 -20.54 4.47
CA ILE A 6 1.86 -19.83 3.19
C ILE A 6 2.42 -18.41 3.34
N PHE A 7 2.10 -17.72 4.45
CA PHE A 7 2.51 -16.34 4.68
C PHE A 7 4.02 -16.11 4.58
N PRO A 8 4.89 -16.88 5.27
CA PRO A 8 6.35 -16.69 5.20
C PRO A 8 6.89 -16.81 3.76
N ILE A 9 6.32 -17.70 2.95
CA ILE A 9 6.73 -17.90 1.55
C ILE A 9 6.38 -16.65 0.74
N LEU A 10 5.12 -16.18 0.83
CA LEU A 10 4.69 -14.97 0.12
C LEU A 10 5.48 -13.74 0.56
N ILE A 11 5.70 -13.58 1.87
CA ILE A 11 6.48 -12.48 2.44
C ILE A 11 7.91 -12.50 1.89
N LYS A 12 8.54 -13.68 1.86
CA LYS A 12 9.88 -13.84 1.29
C LYS A 12 9.88 -13.49 -0.20
N CYS A 13 8.88 -13.92 -0.97
CA CYS A 13 8.74 -13.56 -2.39
C CYS A 13 8.64 -12.05 -2.62
N ILE A 14 7.97 -11.32 -1.72
CA ILE A 14 7.78 -9.88 -1.85
C ILE A 14 9.03 -9.10 -1.43
N ILE A 15 9.62 -9.46 -0.29
CA ILE A 15 10.75 -8.74 0.31
C ILE A 15 12.09 -9.16 -0.30
N GLY A 16 12.20 -10.40 -0.78
CA GLY A 16 13.43 -10.99 -1.26
C GLY A 16 14.08 -10.23 -2.42
N GLU A 17 15.41 -10.23 -2.46
CA GLU A 17 16.16 -9.43 -3.42
C GLU A 17 16.13 -10.01 -4.84
N LYS A 18 16.35 -11.32 -5.02
CA LYS A 18 16.41 -12.00 -6.33
C LYS A 18 15.95 -13.46 -6.25
N PHE A 19 15.22 -13.94 -7.26
CA PHE A 19 14.78 -15.34 -7.37
C PHE A 19 15.31 -16.03 -8.63
N SER A 20 15.11 -15.44 -9.81
CA SER A 20 15.51 -16.07 -11.09
C SER A 20 16.77 -15.45 -11.70
N GLY A 21 17.25 -14.32 -11.16
CA GLY A 21 18.36 -13.55 -11.74
C GLY A 21 17.94 -12.62 -12.87
N ASN A 22 16.72 -12.78 -13.41
CA ASN A 22 16.08 -11.84 -14.31
C ASN A 22 15.20 -10.84 -13.53
N LYS A 23 15.41 -9.54 -13.76
CA LYS A 23 14.74 -8.48 -12.99
C LYS A 23 13.23 -8.44 -13.26
N GLU A 24 12.80 -8.68 -14.50
CA GLU A 24 11.39 -8.60 -14.87
C GLU A 24 10.58 -9.73 -14.23
N ASP A 25 11.12 -10.95 -14.24
CA ASP A 25 10.51 -12.10 -13.58
C ASP A 25 10.44 -11.88 -12.07
N ASP A 26 11.52 -11.39 -11.46
CA ASP A 26 11.55 -11.09 -10.02
C ASP A 26 10.50 -10.03 -9.63
N GLN A 27 10.33 -8.99 -10.45
CA GLN A 27 9.28 -7.98 -10.26
C GLN A 27 7.87 -8.57 -10.45
N PHE A 28 7.68 -9.43 -11.45
CA PHE A 28 6.41 -10.11 -11.69
C PHE A 28 6.02 -11.03 -10.52
N VAL A 29 6.97 -11.80 -9.98
CA VAL A 29 6.74 -12.66 -8.80
C VAL A 29 6.37 -11.82 -7.59
N LYS A 30 7.07 -10.69 -7.35
CA LYS A 30 6.72 -9.74 -6.28
C LYS A 30 5.30 -9.21 -6.45
N TYR A 31 4.93 -8.84 -7.67
CA TYR A 31 3.59 -8.33 -7.98
C TYR A 31 2.50 -9.36 -7.72
N LEU A 32 2.68 -10.57 -8.25
CA LEU A 32 1.72 -11.65 -8.08
C LEU A 32 1.57 -12.03 -6.59
N SER A 33 2.70 -12.16 -5.88
CA SER A 33 2.72 -12.46 -4.44
C SER A 33 2.00 -11.39 -3.64
N THR A 34 2.15 -10.12 -4.01
CA THR A 34 1.48 -9.00 -3.34
C THR A 34 -0.03 -8.99 -3.58
N LYS A 35 -0.49 -9.37 -4.78
CA LYS A 35 -1.93 -9.57 -5.01
C LYS A 35 -2.49 -10.69 -4.14
N ILE A 36 -1.79 -11.82 -4.07
CA ILE A 36 -2.22 -12.96 -3.27
C ILE A 36 -2.25 -12.58 -1.78
N ILE A 37 -1.21 -11.93 -1.26
CA ILE A 37 -1.17 -11.55 0.16
C ILE A 37 -2.26 -10.53 0.50
N GLY A 38 -2.57 -9.58 -0.40
CA GLY A 38 -3.70 -8.66 -0.25
C GLY A 38 -5.04 -9.39 -0.18
N LEU A 39 -5.28 -10.35 -1.08
CA LEU A 39 -6.49 -11.18 -1.05
C LEU A 39 -6.62 -11.95 0.26
N ILE A 40 -5.53 -12.55 0.75
CA ILE A 40 -5.52 -13.27 2.03
C ILE A 40 -5.79 -12.30 3.19
N PHE A 41 -5.16 -11.11 3.18
CA PHE A 41 -5.33 -10.07 4.19
C PHE A 41 -6.79 -9.62 4.33
N PHE A 42 -7.50 -9.41 3.21
CA PHE A 42 -8.91 -9.04 3.24
C PHE A 42 -9.84 -10.22 3.55
N ARG A 43 -9.57 -11.40 2.99
CA ARG A 43 -10.44 -12.58 3.15
C ARG A 43 -10.39 -13.16 4.55
N PHE A 44 -9.20 -13.22 5.16
CA PHE A 44 -8.96 -13.93 6.43
C PHE A 44 -8.59 -13.00 7.58
N GLY A 45 -8.35 -11.71 7.33
CA GLY A 45 -7.92 -10.78 8.37
C GLY A 45 -8.97 -10.47 9.43
N SER A 46 -10.25 -10.77 9.20
CA SER A 46 -11.30 -10.73 10.24
C SER A 46 -11.41 -12.04 11.02
N SER A 47 -11.22 -13.18 10.32
CA SER A 47 -11.34 -14.52 10.90
C SER A 47 -10.14 -14.91 11.77
N TYR A 48 -8.95 -14.37 11.51
CA TYR A 48 -7.74 -14.62 12.30
C TYR A 48 -7.38 -13.37 13.10
N SER A 49 -7.61 -13.45 14.42
CA SER A 49 -7.27 -12.37 15.34
C SER A 49 -5.78 -12.01 15.25
N GLY A 50 -5.50 -10.71 15.10
CA GLY A 50 -4.13 -10.20 15.02
C GLY A 50 -3.36 -10.52 13.74
N LEU A 51 -3.97 -11.17 12.74
CA LEU A 51 -3.31 -11.41 11.45
C LEU A 51 -2.96 -10.09 10.76
N LYS A 52 -3.93 -9.17 10.69
CA LYS A 52 -3.75 -7.85 10.08
C LYS A 52 -2.62 -7.07 10.75
N SER A 53 -2.65 -6.95 12.08
CA SER A 53 -1.63 -6.21 12.82
C SER A 53 -0.24 -6.82 12.67
N LYS A 54 -0.10 -8.15 12.73
CA LYS A 54 1.19 -8.83 12.55
C LYS A 54 1.78 -8.59 11.16
N ILE A 55 0.98 -8.77 10.11
CA ILE A 55 1.46 -8.59 8.73
C ILE A 55 1.81 -7.13 8.47
N THR A 56 0.92 -6.21 8.83
CA THR A 56 1.17 -4.78 8.62
C THR A 56 2.42 -4.32 9.38
N PHE A 57 2.60 -4.75 10.63
CA PHE A 57 3.80 -4.45 11.40
C PHE A 57 5.07 -5.04 10.77
N LEU A 58 5.00 -6.27 10.26
CA LEU A 58 6.13 -6.91 9.57
C LEU A 58 6.56 -6.12 8.33
N PHE A 59 5.61 -5.76 7.47
CA PHE A 59 5.89 -5.00 6.26
C PHE A 59 6.39 -3.59 6.58
N PHE A 60 5.85 -2.95 7.62
CA PHE A 60 6.33 -1.66 8.08
C PHE A 60 7.75 -1.72 8.64
N ARG A 61 8.06 -2.73 9.46
CA ARG A 61 9.42 -2.97 9.96
C ARG A 61 10.40 -3.17 8.80
N GLN A 62 10.02 -3.99 7.82
CA GLN A 62 10.85 -4.20 6.63
C GLN A 62 11.05 -2.91 5.84
N LEU A 63 10.02 -2.07 5.71
CA LEU A 63 10.14 -0.77 5.05
C LEU A 63 11.22 0.09 5.72
N LEU A 64 11.20 0.18 7.05
CA LEU A 64 12.20 0.92 7.82
C LEU A 64 13.61 0.33 7.66
N GLU A 65 13.74 -1.00 7.64
CA GLU A 65 15.02 -1.67 7.41
C GLU A 65 15.54 -1.43 5.97
N SER A 66 14.63 -1.42 4.98
CA SER A 66 14.92 -1.17 3.57
C SER A 66 15.26 0.30 3.26
N LEU A 67 15.03 1.26 4.16
CA LEU A 67 15.49 2.64 3.99
C LEU A 67 17.01 2.73 3.78
N LYS A 68 17.77 1.76 4.30
CA LYS A 68 19.23 1.67 4.10
C LYS A 68 19.64 1.22 2.69
N ASN A 69 18.73 0.58 1.95
CA ASN A 69 18.98 0.08 0.60
C ASN A 69 17.72 0.23 -0.25
N ILE A 70 17.69 1.31 -1.04
CA ILE A 70 16.52 1.73 -1.82
C ILE A 70 16.00 0.65 -2.77
N LYS A 71 16.87 -0.25 -3.26
CA LYS A 71 16.46 -1.35 -4.15
C LYS A 71 15.43 -2.28 -3.51
N ASN A 72 15.46 -2.39 -2.18
CA ASN A 72 14.59 -3.28 -1.42
C ASN A 72 13.32 -2.58 -0.92
N LEU A 73 13.10 -1.33 -1.32
CA LEU A 73 12.02 -0.49 -0.81
C LEU A 73 10.69 -0.76 -1.55
N VAL A 74 10.76 -1.20 -2.82
CA VAL A 74 9.59 -1.52 -3.65
C VAL A 74 8.71 -2.61 -3.02
N GLY A 75 9.31 -3.72 -2.55
CA GLY A 75 8.55 -4.84 -2.01
C GLY A 75 7.71 -4.48 -0.78
N PRO A 76 8.32 -3.90 0.28
CA PRO A 76 7.60 -3.46 1.47
C PRO A 76 6.51 -2.41 1.18
N LEU A 77 6.80 -1.44 0.30
CA LEU A 77 5.81 -0.45 -0.14
C LEU A 77 4.61 -1.11 -0.82
N MET A 78 4.89 -2.05 -1.72
CA MET A 78 3.86 -2.75 -2.46
C MET A 78 2.94 -3.56 -1.54
N GLY A 79 3.53 -4.26 -0.57
CA GLY A 79 2.79 -4.97 0.46
C GLY A 79 1.87 -4.05 1.25
N LEU A 80 2.41 -2.94 1.79
CA LEU A 80 1.61 -1.97 2.57
C LEU A 80 0.48 -1.35 1.74
N ALA A 81 0.75 -0.99 0.49
CA ALA A 81 -0.26 -0.45 -0.42
C ALA A 81 -1.39 -1.45 -0.70
N SER A 82 -1.08 -2.75 -0.76
CA SER A 82 -2.07 -3.81 -0.98
C SER A 82 -3.04 -4.04 0.18
N PHE A 83 -2.69 -3.61 1.40
CA PHE A 83 -3.54 -3.78 2.60
C PHE A 83 -4.64 -2.70 2.72
N GLY A 84 -4.68 -1.77 1.78
CA GLY A 84 -5.73 -0.76 1.66
C GLY A 84 -5.40 0.60 2.27
N ILE A 85 -6.32 1.55 2.06
CA ILE A 85 -6.13 2.97 2.34
C ILE A 85 -5.74 3.30 3.78
N ARG A 86 -6.37 2.66 4.77
CA ARG A 86 -6.06 2.90 6.19
C ARG A 86 -4.62 2.56 6.54
N THR A 87 -4.05 1.54 5.89
CA THR A 87 -2.65 1.17 6.09
C THR A 87 -1.72 2.23 5.52
N ILE A 88 -2.06 2.77 4.35
CA ILE A 88 -1.32 3.88 3.74
C ILE A 88 -1.33 5.11 4.66
N GLU A 89 -2.48 5.46 5.22
CA GLU A 89 -2.64 6.62 6.13
C GLU A 89 -1.82 6.50 7.41
N LEU A 90 -1.76 5.31 7.99
CA LEU A 90 -1.09 5.08 9.26
C LEU A 90 0.42 4.87 9.12
N TYR A 91 0.87 4.21 8.05
CA TYR A 91 2.25 3.73 7.93
C TYR A 91 3.05 4.39 6.81
N LEU A 92 2.41 4.82 5.72
CA LEU A 92 3.12 5.37 4.57
C LEU A 92 3.14 6.90 4.60
N ILE A 93 1.98 7.55 4.74
CA ILE A 93 1.86 9.02 4.69
C ILE A 93 2.76 9.70 5.75
N PRO A 94 2.79 9.27 7.03
CA PRO A 94 3.61 9.94 8.03
C PRO A 94 5.11 9.80 7.77
N PHE A 95 5.52 8.73 7.09
CA PHE A 95 6.92 8.41 6.81
C PHE A 95 7.35 8.80 5.39
N LEU A 96 6.44 9.35 4.58
CA LEU A 96 6.69 9.64 3.18
C LEU A 96 7.83 10.65 2.99
N SER A 97 7.87 11.70 3.82
CA SER A 97 8.97 12.69 3.79
C SER A 97 10.33 12.06 4.05
N ILE A 98 10.40 11.11 5.00
CA ILE A 98 11.64 10.40 5.33
C ILE A 98 12.06 9.52 4.16
N ILE A 99 11.12 8.78 3.55
CA ILE A 99 11.39 7.95 2.37
C ILE A 99 11.92 8.81 1.21
N LEU A 100 11.28 9.94 0.93
CA LEU A 100 11.69 10.85 -0.14
C LEU A 100 13.07 11.45 0.11
N ASN A 101 13.36 11.87 1.34
CA ASN A 101 14.66 12.41 1.71
C ASN A 101 15.79 11.37 1.53
N GLU A 102 15.54 10.10 1.87
CA GLU A 102 16.53 9.04 1.64
C GLU A 102 16.74 8.75 0.15
N ILE A 103 15.66 8.82 -0.66
CA ILE A 103 15.74 8.72 -2.12
C ILE A 103 16.57 9.86 -2.71
N GLU A 104 16.32 11.09 -2.27
CA GLU A 104 17.05 12.28 -2.72
C GLU A 104 18.55 12.17 -2.37
N LYS A 105 18.89 11.73 -1.15
CA LYS A 105 20.30 11.50 -0.76
C LYS A 105 21.00 10.48 -1.65
N GLU A 106 20.32 9.42 -2.06
CA GLU A 106 20.89 8.40 -2.95
C GLU A 106 21.03 8.89 -4.38
N ILE A 107 20.11 9.74 -4.86
CA ILE A 107 20.24 10.44 -6.14
C ILE A 107 21.47 11.35 -6.12
N LEU A 108 21.65 12.14 -5.05
CA LEU A 108 22.81 13.04 -4.92
C LEU A 108 24.15 12.31 -4.82
N LYS A 109 24.16 11.08 -4.27
CA LYS A 109 25.37 10.24 -4.16
C LYS A 109 25.75 9.53 -5.46
N LYS A 110 24.79 9.28 -6.35
CA LYS A 110 25.01 8.56 -7.60
C LYS A 110 24.88 9.53 -8.76
N GLU A 111 25.99 9.83 -9.42
CA GLU A 111 26.00 10.67 -10.64
C GLU A 111 25.14 10.09 -11.78
N ASN A 112 24.79 8.80 -11.73
CA ASN A 112 23.89 8.15 -12.68
C ASN A 112 22.54 7.79 -12.05
N PHE A 113 21.48 8.43 -12.57
CA PHE A 113 20.09 8.01 -12.40
C PHE A 113 19.94 6.59 -12.96
N ASN A 114 19.76 5.62 -12.08
CA ASN A 114 19.46 4.25 -12.49
C ASN A 114 17.96 4.13 -12.74
N LYS A 115 17.56 3.45 -13.81
CA LYS A 115 16.17 3.08 -14.16
C LYS A 115 15.37 2.50 -12.95
N GLU A 116 16.06 1.88 -12.00
CA GLU A 116 15.47 1.38 -10.74
C GLU A 116 14.86 2.49 -9.86
N LEU A 117 15.50 3.67 -9.79
CA LEU A 117 15.02 4.81 -9.00
C LEU A 117 13.78 5.44 -9.64
N GLU A 118 13.76 5.57 -10.97
CA GLU A 118 12.59 6.04 -11.72
C GLU A 118 11.39 5.13 -11.45
N THR A 119 11.57 3.81 -11.58
CA THR A 119 10.47 2.87 -11.32
C THR A 119 9.96 2.93 -9.88
N LEU A 120 10.82 3.23 -8.90
CA LEU A 120 10.41 3.41 -7.51
C LEU A 120 9.62 4.71 -7.32
N LEU A 121 10.07 5.83 -7.91
CA LEU A 121 9.38 7.11 -7.85
C LEU A 121 8.01 7.02 -8.52
N ASP A 122 7.93 6.43 -9.72
CA ASP A 122 6.67 6.15 -10.42
C ASP A 122 5.74 5.31 -9.55
N PHE A 123 6.28 4.32 -8.85
CA PHE A 123 5.50 3.49 -7.94
C PHE A 123 4.95 4.29 -6.75
N ILE A 124 5.76 5.14 -6.13
CA ILE A 124 5.34 6.03 -5.04
C ILE A 124 4.25 7.00 -5.52
N ILE A 125 4.44 7.62 -6.69
CA ILE A 125 3.46 8.53 -7.31
C ILE A 125 2.14 7.80 -7.55
N ASN A 126 2.18 6.59 -8.08
CA ASN A 126 0.99 5.78 -8.31
C ASN A 126 0.25 5.45 -7.00
N ILE A 127 0.97 5.10 -5.94
CA ILE A 127 0.37 4.85 -4.62
C ILE A 127 -0.30 6.12 -4.09
N ILE A 128 0.38 7.27 -4.13
CA ILE A 128 -0.16 8.54 -3.62
C ILE A 128 -1.35 8.98 -4.45
N THR A 129 -1.28 8.87 -5.78
CA THR A 129 -2.37 9.24 -6.68
C THR A 129 -3.61 8.38 -6.42
N SER A 130 -3.42 7.06 -6.31
CA SER A 130 -4.48 6.12 -5.94
C SER A 130 -5.09 6.45 -4.57
N TYR A 131 -4.24 6.78 -3.59
CA TYR A 131 -4.67 7.23 -2.27
C TYR A 131 -5.53 8.51 -2.32
N LEU A 132 -5.07 9.53 -3.04
CA LEU A 132 -5.79 10.81 -3.18
C LEU A 132 -7.14 10.63 -3.88
N ILE A 133 -7.19 9.79 -4.92
CA ILE A 133 -8.43 9.45 -5.63
C ILE A 133 -9.41 8.75 -4.67
N GLN A 134 -8.96 7.70 -3.98
CA GLN A 134 -9.79 6.95 -3.05
C GLN A 134 -10.30 7.83 -1.90
N ARG A 135 -9.46 8.71 -1.36
CA ARG A 135 -9.85 9.64 -0.29
C ARG A 135 -10.88 10.66 -0.79
N LYS A 136 -10.71 11.20 -2.00
CA LYS A 136 -11.70 12.10 -2.61
C LYS A 136 -13.04 11.40 -2.83
N VAL A 137 -13.04 10.15 -3.29
CA VAL A 137 -14.24 9.33 -3.45
C VAL A 137 -14.94 9.08 -2.11
N GLN A 138 -14.19 8.74 -1.05
CA GLN A 138 -14.76 8.56 0.29
C GLN A 138 -15.37 9.85 0.85
N ILE A 139 -14.72 10.99 0.64
CA ILE A 139 -15.26 12.28 1.03
C ILE A 139 -16.57 12.53 0.29
N PHE A 140 -16.60 12.33 -1.03
CA PHE A 140 -17.81 12.53 -1.83
C PHE A 140 -18.95 11.58 -1.42
N SER A 141 -18.67 10.29 -1.16
CA SER A 141 -19.69 9.35 -0.70
C SER A 141 -20.26 9.76 0.66
N ASN A 142 -19.42 10.24 1.58
CA ASN A 142 -19.86 10.70 2.90
C ASN A 142 -20.73 11.96 2.78
N TYR A 143 -20.35 12.91 1.92
CA TYR A 143 -21.18 14.08 1.62
C TYR A 143 -22.53 13.70 0.97
N SER A 144 -22.57 12.72 0.07
CA SER A 144 -23.82 12.26 -0.53
C SER A 144 -24.76 11.56 0.47
N LEU A 145 -24.20 10.88 1.48
CA LEU A 145 -24.93 10.30 2.60
C LEU A 145 -25.39 11.37 3.60
N ASP A 146 -24.63 12.45 3.78
CA ASP A 146 -25.05 13.62 4.54
C ASP A 146 -26.20 14.38 3.85
N ILE A 147 -26.23 14.43 2.53
CA ILE A 147 -27.35 15.00 1.78
C ILE A 147 -28.60 14.13 1.94
N SER A 148 -28.50 12.81 1.76
CA SER A 148 -29.66 11.92 1.92
C SER A 148 -30.17 11.82 3.36
N SER A 149 -29.30 12.02 4.36
CA SER A 149 -29.71 12.08 5.78
C SER A 149 -30.20 13.45 6.24
N LYS A 150 -29.80 14.56 5.58
CA LYS A 150 -30.40 15.88 5.76
C LYS A 150 -31.80 15.98 5.17
N PHE A 151 -32.10 15.22 4.11
CA PHE A 151 -33.46 15.05 3.61
C PHE A 151 -34.21 13.93 4.34
N LYS A 152 -34.27 14.00 5.68
CA LYS A 152 -35.31 13.30 6.45
C LYS A 152 -36.64 14.05 6.29
N THR A 153 -37.39 13.63 5.27
CA THR A 153 -38.83 13.32 5.33
C THR A 153 -39.89 14.37 5.69
N GLU A 154 -39.62 15.66 5.93
CA GLU A 154 -40.70 16.63 6.27
C GLU A 154 -40.95 17.79 5.28
N GLU A 155 -40.08 18.06 4.30
CA GLU A 155 -40.29 19.19 3.38
C GLU A 155 -40.83 18.83 1.98
N ILE A 156 -40.83 17.55 1.59
CA ILE A 156 -41.28 17.15 0.24
C ILE A 156 -42.82 17.10 0.14
N TYR A 157 -43.56 16.92 1.25
CA TYR A 157 -45.04 16.92 1.24
C TYR A 157 -45.67 18.31 1.39
N ASN A 158 -44.89 19.36 1.71
CA ASN A 158 -45.39 20.73 1.87
C ASN A 158 -45.13 21.64 0.65
N LEU A 159 -44.54 21.10 -0.42
CA LEU A 159 -44.22 21.84 -1.65
C LEU A 159 -44.89 21.26 -2.91
N LEU A 160 -45.80 20.30 -2.76
CA LEU A 160 -46.70 19.90 -3.83
C LEU A 160 -48.02 20.67 -3.67
N PRO A 161 -48.40 21.54 -4.62
CA PRO A 161 -49.78 22.03 -4.71
C PRO A 161 -50.77 20.90 -5.00
#